data_AF-A0A349D0W1-F1
#
_entry.id   AF-A0A349D0W1-F1
#
_cell.length_a   1.000
_cell.length_b   1.000
_cell.length_c   1.000
_cell.angle_alpha   90.00
_cell.angle_beta   90.00
_cell.angle_gamma   90.00
#
_symmetry.space_group_name_H-M   'P 1'
#
loop_
_entity.id
_entity.type
_entity.pdbx_description
1 polymer ?
#
loop_
_entity_poly.entity_id
_entity_poly.type
_entity_poly.pdbx_seq_one_letter_code
_entity_poly.pdbx_strand_id
1 'polypeptide(L)'
;MNICPSSLALNFGVIASMFLASCGGTPADPAHLVEIFYLPHPPAEAIVTKADAVLAKYPKFTVHKCVFGDQSCQSLVDKYSLQDHMPVAIFIGGTDTFTVNGKKIQLRNFPAGDAFIPSFEGGWSYDDLDKILQSIH
;
A
#
# COMPACT_ATOMS: atom_id res chain seq x y z
N MET A 1 28.02 29.03 -3.26
CA MET A 1 29.48 28.79 -3.29
C MET A 1 29.72 27.30 -3.44
N ASN A 2 30.12 26.85 -4.63
CA ASN A 2 31.31 26.04 -4.85
C ASN A 2 31.60 26.00 -6.36
N ILE A 3 32.89 26.05 -6.66
CA ILE A 3 33.50 26.53 -7.90
C ILE A 3 33.57 25.38 -8.93
N CYS A 4 33.27 25.68 -10.20
CA CYS A 4 33.54 24.79 -11.33
C CYS A 4 35.06 24.61 -11.55
N PRO A 5 35.50 23.50 -12.15
CA PRO A 5 36.60 23.55 -13.08
C PRO A 5 36.08 23.37 -14.50
N SER A 6 36.22 24.43 -15.29
CA SER A 6 36.30 24.36 -16.75
C SER A 6 37.71 23.87 -17.10
N SER A 7 37.81 22.82 -17.91
CA SER A 7 39.03 22.55 -18.70
C SER A 7 38.73 21.72 -19.94
N LEU A 8 39.03 22.38 -21.06
CA LEU A 8 39.60 21.90 -22.31
C LEU A 8 38.88 20.77 -23.09
N ALA A 9 38.40 21.18 -24.25
CA ALA A 9 38.23 20.32 -25.41
C ALA A 9 39.57 19.69 -25.82
N LEU A 10 39.57 18.37 -25.97
CA LEU A 10 40.51 17.63 -26.79
C LEU A 10 39.72 16.56 -27.54
N ASN A 11 39.57 16.80 -28.85
CA ASN A 11 39.02 15.89 -29.84
C ASN A 11 39.93 14.67 -29.96
N PHE A 12 39.52 13.51 -29.45
CA PHE A 12 39.87 12.20 -30.00
C PHE A 12 38.72 11.23 -29.69
N GLY A 13 38.25 10.54 -30.73
CA GLY A 13 37.02 9.75 -30.70
C GLY A 13 36.97 8.72 -29.58
N VAL A 14 35.89 8.76 -28.81
CA VAL A 14 35.49 7.69 -27.89
C VAL A 14 33.98 7.58 -27.94
N ILE A 15 33.53 6.34 -28.11
CA ILE A 15 32.14 5.89 -28.17
C ILE A 15 31.36 6.54 -27.02
N ALA A 16 30.29 7.25 -27.35
CA ALA A 16 29.38 7.82 -26.36
C ALA A 16 28.60 6.69 -25.68
N SER A 17 29.21 6.06 -24.67
CA SER A 17 28.50 5.25 -23.68
C SER A 17 27.64 6.20 -22.86
N MET A 18 26.37 6.35 -23.26
CA MET A 18 25.31 6.87 -22.41
C MET A 18 25.23 6.00 -21.16
N PHE A 19 25.91 6.43 -20.09
CA PHE A 19 25.61 5.98 -18.75
C PHE A 19 24.23 6.52 -18.39
N LEU A 20 23.19 5.72 -18.65
CA LEU A 20 21.90 5.87 -18.02
C LEU A 20 22.13 5.71 -16.51
N ALA A 21 22.24 6.84 -15.82
CA ALA A 21 22.10 6.90 -14.37
C ALA A 21 20.65 6.52 -14.05
N SER A 22 20.39 5.22 -13.97
CA SER A 22 19.17 4.68 -13.41
C SER A 22 19.19 5.03 -11.92
N CYS A 23 18.41 6.02 -11.51
CA CYS A 23 18.02 6.19 -10.13
C CYS A 23 17.15 4.98 -9.75
N GLY A 24 17.80 3.86 -9.45
CA GLY A 24 17.18 2.67 -8.90
C GLY A 24 16.80 2.95 -7.45
N GLY A 25 15.63 3.57 -7.25
CA GLY A 25 14.92 3.39 -5.99
C GLY A 25 14.65 1.89 -5.86
N THR A 26 15.15 1.27 -4.79
CA THR A 26 14.84 -0.13 -4.50
C THR A 26 13.32 -0.26 -4.49
N PRO A 27 12.71 -1.09 -5.36
CA PRO A 27 11.28 -1.34 -5.30
C PRO A 27 10.94 -1.80 -3.88
N ALA A 28 9.88 -1.26 -3.30
CA ALA A 28 9.39 -1.76 -2.02
C ALA A 28 9.23 -3.27 -2.12
N ASP A 29 9.73 -4.00 -1.11
CA ASP A 29 9.53 -5.46 -1.06
C ASP A 29 8.02 -5.71 -1.15
N PRO A 30 7.54 -6.41 -2.21
CA PRO A 30 6.12 -6.66 -2.37
C PRO A 30 5.52 -7.28 -1.12
N ALA A 31 6.25 -8.12 -0.39
CA ALA A 31 5.77 -8.75 0.85
C ALA A 31 5.50 -7.77 1.99
N HIS A 32 6.15 -6.59 1.99
CA HIS A 32 5.95 -5.53 2.97
C HIS A 32 5.18 -4.33 2.41
N LEU A 33 4.55 -4.46 1.24
CA LEU A 33 3.64 -3.46 0.72
C LEU A 33 2.22 -3.66 1.28
N VAL A 34 1.65 -2.59 1.82
CA VAL A 34 0.25 -2.51 2.27
C VAL A 34 -0.50 -1.56 1.37
N GLU A 35 -1.54 -2.03 0.70
CA GLU A 35 -2.40 -1.23 -0.16
C GLU A 35 -3.80 -1.13 0.47
N ILE A 36 -4.23 0.08 0.83
CA ILE A 36 -5.53 0.36 1.46
C ILE A 36 -6.43 1.06 0.45
N PHE A 37 -7.52 0.42 0.07
CA PHE A 37 -8.56 1.00 -0.78
C PHE A 37 -9.73 1.44 0.08
N TYR A 38 -10.28 2.65 -0.14
CA TYR A 38 -11.40 3.13 0.66
C TYR A 38 -12.26 4.16 -0.06
N LEU A 39 -13.54 4.23 0.33
CA LEU A 39 -14.47 5.26 -0.16
C LEU A 39 -14.19 6.60 0.54
N PRO A 40 -14.15 7.74 -0.19
CA PRO A 40 -13.83 9.06 0.38
C PRO A 40 -15.01 9.65 1.18
N HIS A 41 -15.32 9.04 2.31
CA HIS A 41 -16.37 9.51 3.22
C HIS A 41 -16.13 9.03 4.66
N PRO A 42 -16.71 9.71 5.67
CA PRO A 42 -16.25 9.62 7.06
C PRO A 42 -16.20 8.23 7.69
N PRO A 43 -17.16 7.31 7.47
CA PRO A 43 -17.09 5.98 8.07
C PRO A 43 -15.84 5.21 7.63
N ALA A 44 -15.51 5.23 6.33
CA ALA A 44 -14.34 4.53 5.80
C ALA A 44 -13.03 5.23 6.19
N GLU A 45 -12.99 6.57 6.19
CA GLU A 45 -11.83 7.35 6.63
C GLU A 45 -11.47 7.09 8.11
N ALA A 46 -12.49 6.90 8.96
CA ALA A 46 -12.28 6.53 10.35
C ALA A 46 -11.61 5.14 10.49
N ILE A 47 -12.00 4.18 9.65
CA ILE A 47 -11.36 2.85 9.62
C ILE A 47 -9.92 2.95 9.12
N VAL A 48 -9.66 3.71 8.06
CA VAL A 48 -8.30 3.92 7.54
C VAL A 48 -7.40 4.55 8.62
N THR A 49 -7.91 5.54 9.36
CA THR A 49 -7.18 6.17 10.47
C THR A 49 -6.83 5.17 11.58
N LYS A 50 -7.77 4.30 11.95
CA LYS A 50 -7.52 3.26 12.96
C LYS A 50 -6.54 2.18 12.43
N ALA A 51 -6.65 1.80 11.16
CA ALA A 51 -5.72 0.87 10.52
C ALA A 51 -4.29 1.44 10.45
N ASP A 52 -4.14 2.74 10.14
CA ASP A 52 -2.86 3.44 10.17
C ASP A 52 -2.21 3.38 11.55
N ALA A 53 -2.99 3.53 12.62
CA ALA A 53 -2.48 3.45 13.98
C ALA A 53 -1.91 2.05 14.31
N VAL A 54 -2.45 0.98 13.70
CA VAL A 54 -1.87 -0.36 13.79
C VAL A 54 -0.60 -0.44 12.95
N LEU A 55 -0.66 -0.01 11.69
CA LEU A 55 0.46 -0.04 10.74
C LEU A 55 1.68 0.76 11.20
N ALA A 56 1.46 1.87 11.91
CA ALA A 56 2.52 2.72 12.46
C ALA A 56 3.47 1.97 13.43
N LYS A 57 3.04 0.84 14.00
CA LYS A 57 3.88 -0.03 14.83
C LYS A 57 4.91 -0.82 14.01
N TYR A 58 4.75 -0.90 12.69
CA TYR A 58 5.53 -1.78 11.80
C TYR A 58 6.22 -0.96 10.69
N PRO A 59 7.32 -0.25 10.98
CA PRO A 59 7.97 0.67 10.04
C PRO A 59 8.59 0.00 8.80
N LYS A 60 8.66 -1.34 8.79
CA LYS A 60 9.10 -2.11 7.61
C LYS A 60 8.06 -2.12 6.49
N PHE A 61 6.79 -1.89 6.81
CA PHE A 61 5.74 -1.87 5.80
C PHE A 61 5.65 -0.50 5.14
N THR A 62 5.55 -0.51 3.82
CA THR A 62 5.22 0.68 3.04
C THR A 62 3.71 0.71 2.84
N VAL A 63 3.06 1.80 3.24
CA VAL A 63 1.60 1.96 3.10
C VAL A 63 1.29 2.84 1.89
N HIS A 64 0.51 2.29 0.95
CA HIS A 64 -0.06 2.99 -0.18
C HIS A 64 -1.58 3.04 -0.03
N LYS A 65 -2.17 4.22 -0.17
CA LYS A 65 -3.61 4.43 -0.03
C LYS A 65 -4.23 4.82 -1.35
N CYS A 66 -5.36 4.19 -1.67
CA CYS A 66 -6.09 4.38 -2.90
C CYS A 66 -7.53 4.77 -2.59
N VAL A 67 -7.93 5.96 -3.03
CA VAL A 67 -9.31 6.41 -2.92
C VAL A 67 -10.11 5.84 -4.09
N PHE A 68 -11.26 5.20 -3.83
CA PHE A 68 -12.13 4.75 -4.91
C PHE A 68 -12.62 5.94 -5.75
N GLY A 69 -12.56 5.77 -7.08
CA GLY A 69 -12.90 6.82 -8.05
C GLY A 69 -11.73 7.76 -8.39
N ASP A 70 -10.58 7.66 -7.72
CA ASP A 70 -9.39 8.40 -8.12
C ASP A 70 -8.71 7.74 -9.32
N GLN A 71 -8.44 8.52 -10.37
CA GLN A 71 -7.83 8.03 -11.60
C GLN A 71 -6.43 7.46 -11.37
N SER A 72 -5.68 7.99 -10.39
CA SER A 72 -4.35 7.43 -10.05
C SER A 72 -4.41 6.01 -9.45
N CYS A 73 -5.58 5.60 -8.97
CA CYS A 73 -5.79 4.32 -8.31
C CYS A 73 -6.44 3.27 -9.22
N GLN A 74 -6.90 3.67 -10.41
CA GLN A 74 -7.69 2.80 -11.30
C GLN A 74 -6.95 1.49 -11.64
N SER A 75 -5.65 1.55 -11.97
CA SER A 75 -4.88 0.35 -12.31
C SER A 75 -4.79 -0.66 -11.16
N LEU A 76 -4.78 -0.18 -9.92
CA LEU A 76 -4.76 -1.04 -8.72
C LEU A 76 -6.15 -1.57 -8.37
N VAL A 77 -7.19 -0.76 -8.55
CA VAL A 77 -8.59 -1.20 -8.43
C VAL A 77 -8.87 -2.33 -9.42
N ASP A 78 -8.43 -2.18 -10.67
CA ASP A 78 -8.57 -3.19 -11.73
C ASP A 78 -7.75 -4.45 -11.41
N LYS A 79 -6.50 -4.29 -10.95
CA LYS A 79 -5.61 -5.40 -10.55
C LYS A 79 -6.27 -6.34 -9.55
N TYR A 80 -7.02 -5.80 -8.59
CA TYR A 80 -7.64 -6.56 -7.52
C TYR A 80 -9.13 -6.86 -7.75
N SER A 81 -9.68 -6.48 -8.92
CA SER A 81 -11.10 -6.64 -9.27
C SER A 81 -12.03 -6.11 -8.17
N LEU A 82 -11.72 -4.92 -7.63
CA LEU A 82 -12.50 -4.33 -6.56
C LEU A 82 -13.79 -3.71 -7.08
N GLN A 83 -14.84 -3.75 -6.24
CA GLN A 83 -16.14 -3.16 -6.56
C GLN A 83 -16.33 -1.85 -5.80
N ASP A 84 -16.92 -0.85 -6.45
CA ASP A 84 -17.04 0.52 -5.94
C ASP A 84 -17.95 0.69 -4.71
N HIS A 85 -18.70 -0.33 -4.30
CA HIS A 85 -19.56 -0.25 -3.11
C HIS A 85 -18.89 -0.80 -1.84
N MET A 86 -17.66 -1.30 -1.92
CA MET A 86 -16.92 -1.80 -0.78
C MET A 86 -16.26 -0.63 -0.03
N PRO A 87 -16.53 -0.41 1.26
CA PRO A 87 -16.06 0.78 1.95
C PRO A 87 -14.55 0.78 2.22
N VAL A 88 -13.96 -0.39 2.51
CA VAL A 88 -12.53 -0.56 2.78
C VAL A 88 -12.06 -1.93 2.26
N ALA A 89 -10.85 -1.99 1.70
CA ALA A 89 -10.09 -3.23 1.55
C ALA A 89 -8.61 -3.00 1.82
N ILE A 90 -7.97 -3.93 2.50
CA ILE A 90 -6.54 -3.89 2.82
C ILE A 90 -5.88 -5.11 2.20
N PHE A 91 -4.89 -4.87 1.36
CA PHE A 91 -4.02 -5.90 0.80
C PHE A 91 -2.64 -5.77 1.42
N ILE A 92 -2.03 -6.89 1.78
CA ILE A 92 -0.65 -6.96 2.27
C ILE A 92 0.05 -8.02 1.43
N GLY A 93 1.14 -7.69 0.75
CA GLY A 93 1.76 -8.65 -0.17
C GLY A 93 0.89 -9.00 -1.38
N GLY A 94 -0.09 -8.16 -1.71
CA GLY A 94 -1.06 -8.42 -2.78
C GLY A 94 -2.15 -9.43 -2.46
N THR A 95 -2.31 -9.85 -1.19
CA THR A 95 -3.45 -10.65 -0.72
C THR A 95 -4.21 -9.92 0.38
N ASP A 96 -5.52 -10.13 0.44
CA ASP A 96 -6.44 -9.62 1.47
C ASP A 96 -6.86 -10.70 2.47
N THR A 97 -6.39 -11.94 2.25
CA THR A 97 -6.86 -13.14 2.91
C THR A 97 -5.71 -13.82 3.63
N PHE A 98 -5.89 -14.07 4.93
CA PHE A 98 -4.87 -14.61 5.82
C PHE A 98 -5.45 -15.68 6.74
N THR A 99 -4.58 -16.49 7.35
CA THR A 99 -4.95 -17.42 8.41
C THR A 99 -4.37 -16.95 9.73
N VAL A 100 -5.24 -16.62 10.69
CA VAL A 100 -4.86 -16.21 12.05
C VAL A 100 -5.48 -17.20 13.02
N ASN A 101 -4.66 -17.88 13.82
CA ASN A 101 -5.12 -18.89 14.79
C ASN A 101 -6.03 -19.97 14.17
N GLY A 102 -5.74 -20.41 12.95
CA GLY A 102 -6.54 -21.40 12.22
C GLY A 102 -7.85 -20.87 11.62
N LYS A 103 -8.18 -19.59 11.81
CA LYS A 103 -9.33 -18.93 11.19
C LYS A 103 -8.91 -18.18 9.93
N LYS A 104 -9.67 -18.33 8.85
CA LYS A 104 -9.53 -17.49 7.66
C LYS A 104 -10.07 -16.08 7.95
N ILE A 105 -9.22 -15.08 7.79
CA ILE A 105 -9.53 -13.65 7.95
C ILE A 105 -9.45 -13.00 6.56
N GLN A 106 -10.43 -12.16 6.25
CA GLN A 106 -10.42 -11.34 5.04
C GLN A 106 -10.53 -9.87 5.43
N LEU A 107 -9.57 -9.05 5.02
CA LEU A 107 -9.47 -7.63 5.34
C LEU A 107 -10.28 -6.78 4.35
N ARG A 108 -11.60 -7.04 4.29
CA ARG A 108 -12.57 -6.30 3.45
C ARG A 108 -13.72 -5.79 4.29
N ASN A 109 -14.38 -4.75 3.77
CA ASN A 109 -15.46 -4.03 4.45
C ASN A 109 -15.01 -3.46 5.81
N PHE A 110 -15.96 -3.03 6.63
CA PHE A 110 -15.64 -2.54 7.97
C PHE A 110 -15.22 -3.69 8.89
N PRO A 111 -14.33 -3.46 9.86
CA PRO A 111 -14.05 -4.45 10.89
C PRO A 111 -15.33 -4.80 11.68
N ALA A 112 -15.34 -5.98 12.29
CA ALA A 112 -16.44 -6.44 13.12
C ALA A 112 -16.75 -5.43 14.25
N GLY A 113 -18.01 -5.04 14.37
CA GLY A 113 -18.47 -4.07 15.37
C GLY A 113 -18.28 -2.59 14.99
N ASP A 114 -17.59 -2.28 13.88
CA ASP A 114 -17.39 -0.92 13.38
C ASP A 114 -18.36 -0.55 12.24
N ALA A 115 -19.18 -1.50 11.76
CA ALA A 115 -20.12 -1.28 10.67
C ALA A 115 -21.41 -0.60 11.13
N PHE A 116 -21.78 0.51 10.47
CA PHE A 116 -23.10 1.15 10.69
C PHE A 116 -24.23 0.40 9.99
N ILE A 117 -23.95 -0.19 8.82
CA ILE A 117 -24.90 -1.00 8.05
C ILE A 117 -24.41 -2.45 8.09
N PRO A 118 -25.21 -3.41 8.58
CA PRO A 118 -24.77 -4.80 8.74
C PRO A 118 -24.23 -5.47 7.47
N SER A 119 -24.72 -5.08 6.28
CA SER A 119 -24.24 -5.61 5.01
C SER A 119 -22.78 -5.24 4.67
N PHE A 120 -22.23 -4.23 5.35
CA PHE A 120 -20.83 -3.82 5.24
C PHE A 120 -20.00 -4.26 6.45
N GLU A 121 -20.50 -5.18 7.27
CA GLU A 121 -19.67 -5.80 8.31
C GLU A 121 -18.75 -6.86 7.71
N GLY A 122 -17.47 -6.75 8.03
CA GLY A 122 -16.42 -7.72 7.71
C GLY A 122 -16.11 -8.61 8.91
N GLY A 123 -15.45 -9.73 8.65
CA GLY A 123 -15.11 -10.75 9.66
C GLY A 123 -13.78 -10.55 10.38
N TRP A 124 -13.21 -9.34 10.34
CA TRP A 124 -11.86 -9.02 10.80
C TRP A 124 -11.86 -7.92 11.87
N SER A 125 -10.76 -7.80 12.62
CA SER A 125 -10.56 -6.79 13.66
C SER A 125 -9.16 -6.16 13.56
N TYR A 126 -8.93 -5.04 14.25
CA TYR A 126 -7.60 -4.43 14.33
C TYR A 126 -6.56 -5.34 14.99
N ASP A 127 -6.99 -6.23 15.89
CA ASP A 127 -6.13 -7.25 16.52
C ASP A 127 -5.74 -8.35 15.50
N ASP A 128 -6.64 -8.70 14.57
CA ASP A 128 -6.27 -9.58 13.46
C ASP A 128 -5.26 -8.92 12.52
N LEU A 129 -5.45 -7.64 12.20
CA LEU A 129 -4.49 -6.87 11.39
C LEU A 129 -3.10 -6.83 12.04
N ASP A 130 -3.02 -6.56 13.35
CA ASP A 130 -1.78 -6.56 14.13
C ASP A 130 -1.08 -7.93 14.08
N LYS A 131 -1.82 -9.02 14.31
CA LYS A 131 -1.28 -10.39 14.23
C LYS A 131 -0.80 -10.76 12.83
N ILE A 132 -1.52 -10.36 11.78
CA ILE A 132 -1.11 -10.59 10.39
C ILE A 132 0.21 -9.89 10.12
N LEU A 133 0.32 -8.59 10.44
CA LEU A 133 1.54 -7.80 10.26
C LEU A 133 2.73 -8.35 11.06
N GLN A 134 2.48 -8.86 12.27
CA GLN A 134 3.50 -9.50 13.10
C GLN A 134 4.00 -10.81 12.50
N SER A 135 3.13 -11.59 11.85
CA SER A 135 3.48 -12.91 11.28
C SER A 135 4.32 -12.85 9.99
N ILE A 136 4.28 -11.71 9.29
CA ILE A 136 5.04 -11.49 8.05
C ILE A 136 6.42 -10.99 8.48
N HIS A 137 7.47 -11.81 8.31
CA HIS A 137 8.84 -11.48 8.72
C HIS A 137 9.51 -10.51 7.75
#